data_AF-A0A182WGZ5-F1
#
_entry.id   AF-A0A182WGZ5-F1
#
_cell.length_a   1.000
_cell.length_b   1.000
_cell.length_c   1.000
_cell.angle_alpha   90.00
_cell.angle_beta   90.00
_cell.angle_gamma   90.00
#
_symmetry.space_group_name_H-M   'P 1'
#
loop_
_entity.id
_entity.type
_entity.pdbx_description
1 polymer ?
#
loop_
_entity_poly.entity_id
_entity_poly.type
_entity_poly.pdbx_seq_one_letter_code
_entity_poly.pdbx_strand_id
1 'polypeptide(L)'
;MGGCYTTSVSCERCVKIRFREFAARYKSSLKREQNSHLFSFKNPTPCVIEINSFTIVLARMRTSLSILLKCALLGSLVAQEEAHLPEYLVFMKQFVVDIQIREPSGIMIWTRNNPLIEMFGLELYVGRSNHSHQEPHWDRELFVNTSTIVDGKFLIRDEHMVVEKGDTIRYRFSVLHKKTLSHSNFRRIVVTDHLFYRPKNNYCFSQCLAGDQELDHEEVAHLKNILEEKIMQCVETQTSKYLFFPLENAANLVSNSDLYVKSRLWNVDALKPLVNNVISTYLAPNGVGFQMYTIIDKFKVLELETYPTAMVRCLHRVILMVMMFRLSHAGLMDWFRGDDVEEERGHKVGKIYVEVLSPKGIRLWTAYNPDTELLGVELYVKYFGGRTEALECALCKNTTEPVDGKFMLEHPNLVARFGDVLQYTIITFDGVTTKRHAVRRMFVREELIKPSDQCVCPGRELPGALRAAPSAEVDLLERMILRALGNRSRDCESISNWLVLRAEPRNEQADLLEYVRTYLDLLLLRVKWRTLDAGGSGWTSVRPSALVVEAEDHVDGIAFQVRSTIEKLKMLDLMSFSGVVGDFDGVL
;
A
#
# COMPACT_ATOMS: atom_id res chain seq x y z
N MET A 1 39.96 -66.21 4.06
CA MET A 1 39.10 -66.77 2.99
C MET A 1 38.23 -65.62 2.51
N GLY A 2 38.21 -65.20 1.25
CA GLY A 2 38.76 -65.80 0.01
C GLY A 2 37.62 -66.21 -0.92
N GLY A 3 37.45 -65.63 -2.13
CA GLY A 3 38.29 -64.62 -2.78
C GLY A 3 37.60 -63.87 -3.93
N CYS A 4 38.39 -63.15 -4.74
CA CYS A 4 37.95 -62.26 -5.81
C CYS A 4 37.73 -62.97 -7.17
N TYR A 5 37.05 -62.30 -8.11
CA TYR A 5 37.41 -62.06 -9.54
C TYR A 5 36.41 -60.99 -10.06
N THR A 6 36.76 -59.77 -10.55
CA THR A 6 37.42 -59.34 -11.81
C THR A 6 36.67 -59.79 -13.09
N THR A 7 36.38 -58.97 -14.11
CA THR A 7 36.65 -57.54 -14.43
C THR A 7 35.54 -57.03 -15.42
N SER A 8 35.60 -56.07 -16.38
CA SER A 8 36.64 -55.30 -17.12
C SER A 8 36.02 -54.12 -17.92
N VAL A 9 36.81 -53.06 -18.21
CA VAL A 9 36.91 -52.27 -19.48
C VAL A 9 35.59 -51.95 -20.25
N SER A 10 35.03 -50.73 -20.24
CA SER A 10 35.50 -49.44 -20.83
C SER A 10 35.46 -49.36 -22.37
N CYS A 11 34.86 -48.29 -22.91
CA CYS A 11 35.02 -47.91 -24.33
C CYS A 11 34.75 -46.40 -24.53
N GLU A 12 35.79 -45.63 -24.88
CA GLU A 12 35.66 -44.27 -25.41
C GLU A 12 35.59 -44.31 -26.95
N ARG A 13 34.88 -43.35 -27.58
CA ARG A 13 35.46 -42.44 -28.59
C ARG A 13 34.49 -41.42 -29.16
N CYS A 14 35.01 -40.21 -29.37
CA CYS A 14 34.40 -39.16 -30.17
C CYS A 14 34.63 -39.40 -31.68
N VAL A 15 33.65 -39.04 -32.52
CA VAL A 15 33.89 -38.57 -33.90
C VAL A 15 33.05 -37.32 -34.16
N LYS A 16 33.61 -36.35 -34.88
CA LYS A 16 33.05 -35.03 -35.18
C LYS A 16 33.43 -34.67 -36.61
N ILE A 17 32.48 -34.26 -37.46
CA ILE A 17 32.65 -33.35 -38.62
C ILE A 17 31.32 -33.18 -39.40
N ARG A 18 31.14 -32.02 -40.06
CA ARG A 18 30.00 -31.64 -40.92
C ARG A 18 30.15 -32.24 -42.33
N PHE A 19 29.08 -32.28 -43.13
CA PHE A 19 29.04 -31.50 -44.39
C PHE A 19 27.60 -31.19 -44.85
N ARG A 20 27.44 -30.67 -46.07
CA ARG A 20 26.33 -29.81 -46.53
C ARG A 20 25.23 -30.51 -47.36
N GLU A 21 24.08 -29.83 -47.38
CA GLU A 21 23.15 -29.62 -48.53
C GLU A 21 22.61 -30.82 -49.33
N PHE A 22 21.28 -30.99 -49.31
CA PHE A 22 20.51 -31.26 -50.52
C PHE A 22 19.15 -30.55 -50.46
N ALA A 23 18.49 -30.33 -51.60
CA ALA A 23 17.39 -29.35 -51.70
C ALA A 23 16.15 -29.82 -52.50
N ALA A 24 15.08 -29.03 -52.33
CA ALA A 24 13.95 -28.79 -53.24
C ALA A 24 12.65 -29.62 -53.12
N ARG A 25 11.54 -28.92 -53.44
CA ARG A 25 10.11 -29.32 -53.47
C ARG A 25 9.48 -29.45 -52.07
N TYR A 26 8.23 -29.03 -51.83
CA TYR A 26 7.14 -28.68 -52.77
C TYR A 26 6.69 -27.21 -52.75
N LYS A 27 5.74 -26.85 -53.63
CA LYS A 27 5.20 -25.49 -53.86
C LYS A 27 3.68 -25.55 -54.10
N SER A 28 2.98 -24.40 -54.01
CA SER A 28 1.52 -24.19 -54.12
C SER A 28 0.74 -24.50 -52.83
N SER A 29 -0.44 -23.89 -52.58
CA SER A 29 -1.31 -23.15 -53.50
C SER A 29 -1.77 -21.77 -52.97
N LEU A 30 -2.50 -21.02 -53.81
CA LEU A 30 -2.84 -19.61 -53.66
C LEU A 30 -4.33 -19.34 -54.00
N LYS A 31 -4.93 -18.35 -53.33
CA LYS A 31 -6.04 -17.48 -53.80
C LYS A 31 -7.46 -18.08 -54.02
N ARG A 32 -8.41 -17.59 -53.23
CA ARG A 32 -9.81 -17.18 -53.55
C ARG A 32 -10.25 -16.24 -52.41
N GLU A 33 -10.69 -15.00 -52.57
CA GLU A 33 -11.37 -14.24 -53.65
C GLU A 33 -12.91 -14.42 -53.66
N GLN A 34 -13.56 -13.35 -53.17
CA GLN A 34 -14.96 -12.88 -53.27
C GLN A 34 -16.10 -13.83 -53.71
N ASN A 35 -17.23 -13.74 -52.99
CA ASN A 35 -18.52 -13.50 -53.64
C ASN A 35 -19.54 -12.86 -52.67
N SER A 36 -20.58 -12.23 -53.22
CA SER A 36 -21.60 -11.46 -52.48
C SER A 36 -23.02 -11.73 -52.98
N HIS A 37 -23.99 -11.83 -52.07
CA HIS A 37 -25.43 -11.58 -52.26
C HIS A 37 -26.02 -11.35 -50.84
N LEU A 38 -26.70 -10.25 -50.50
CA LEU A 38 -27.92 -9.62 -51.06
C LEU A 38 -29.22 -10.30 -50.57
N PHE A 39 -29.83 -9.75 -49.52
CA PHE A 39 -31.27 -9.85 -49.22
C PHE A 39 -31.78 -8.58 -48.51
N SER A 40 -33.11 -8.42 -48.35
CA SER A 40 -33.78 -7.12 -48.33
C SER A 40 -34.87 -6.95 -47.24
N PHE A 41 -34.99 -5.71 -46.73
CA PHE A 41 -36.14 -5.06 -46.06
C PHE A 41 -37.25 -5.91 -45.38
N LYS A 42 -37.48 -5.67 -44.07
CA LYS A 42 -38.65 -4.91 -43.56
C LYS A 42 -38.66 -4.70 -42.02
N ASN A 43 -39.20 -3.55 -41.60
CA ASN A 43 -39.62 -3.23 -40.22
C ASN A 43 -41.18 -3.31 -40.13
N PRO A 44 -41.86 -2.86 -39.05
CA PRO A 44 -41.96 -3.55 -37.76
C PRO A 44 -43.44 -3.68 -37.28
N THR A 45 -43.66 -4.27 -36.09
CA THR A 45 -44.89 -4.12 -35.29
C THR A 45 -44.58 -4.07 -33.81
N PRO A 46 -45.38 -3.36 -32.99
CA PRO A 46 -46.04 -4.03 -31.88
C PRO A 46 -47.55 -3.71 -31.76
N CYS A 47 -48.20 -4.31 -30.76
CA CYS A 47 -49.65 -4.52 -30.67
C CYS A 47 -50.51 -3.26 -30.39
N VAL A 48 -51.79 -3.38 -30.78
CA VAL A 48 -52.90 -2.50 -30.39
C VAL A 48 -53.53 -2.99 -29.08
N ILE A 49 -53.98 -2.07 -28.23
CA ILE A 49 -55.02 -2.31 -27.21
C ILE A 49 -56.04 -1.17 -27.31
N GLU A 50 -57.32 -1.51 -27.42
CA GLU A 50 -58.43 -0.56 -27.38
C GLU A 50 -58.88 -0.26 -25.95
N ILE A 51 -59.27 0.99 -25.66
CA ILE A 51 -60.46 1.27 -24.83
C ILE A 51 -61.20 2.48 -25.45
N ASN A 52 -62.42 2.25 -25.93
CA ASN A 52 -63.40 3.30 -26.20
C ASN A 52 -64.26 3.55 -24.95
N SER A 53 -64.69 4.79 -24.69
CA SER A 53 -66.11 5.18 -24.48
C SER A 53 -66.31 6.54 -23.75
N PHE A 54 -67.56 7.04 -23.83
CA PHE A 54 -68.19 8.06 -22.98
C PHE A 54 -67.76 9.53 -23.10
N THR A 55 -68.06 10.08 -24.27
CA THR A 55 -68.84 11.33 -24.34
C THR A 55 -70.07 11.25 -23.41
N ILE A 56 -70.19 12.12 -22.38
CA ILE A 56 -71.42 12.61 -21.69
C ILE A 56 -71.01 13.44 -20.43
N VAL A 57 -70.40 14.62 -20.61
CA VAL A 57 -70.20 15.60 -19.48
C VAL A 57 -70.41 17.07 -19.88
N LEU A 58 -70.48 17.40 -21.17
CA LEU A 58 -70.49 18.78 -21.69
C LEU A 58 -71.69 19.65 -21.27
N ALA A 59 -72.75 19.08 -20.68
CA ALA A 59 -73.92 19.83 -20.22
C ALA A 59 -73.77 20.49 -18.84
N ARG A 60 -72.82 20.06 -17.98
CA ARG A 60 -72.71 20.56 -16.59
C ARG A 60 -71.75 21.75 -16.39
N MET A 61 -70.98 22.15 -17.40
CA MET A 61 -69.92 23.16 -17.23
C MET A 61 -70.40 24.61 -17.21
N ARG A 62 -71.58 24.93 -17.76
CA ARG A 62 -72.06 26.33 -17.89
C ARG A 62 -72.59 26.95 -16.60
N THR A 63 -73.10 26.18 -15.65
CA THR A 63 -73.61 26.71 -14.37
C THR A 63 -72.50 26.98 -13.35
N SER A 64 -71.49 26.11 -13.25
CA SER A 64 -70.37 26.27 -12.31
C SER A 64 -69.53 27.53 -12.58
N LEU A 65 -69.37 27.91 -13.86
CA LEU A 65 -68.58 29.08 -14.25
C LEU A 65 -69.18 30.41 -13.74
N SER A 66 -70.52 30.49 -13.64
CA SER A 66 -71.25 31.65 -13.11
C SER A 66 -71.01 31.87 -11.61
N ILE A 67 -70.83 30.77 -10.85
CA ILE A 67 -70.57 30.82 -9.41
C ILE A 67 -69.13 31.26 -9.15
N LEU A 68 -68.16 30.64 -9.86
CA LEU A 68 -66.74 31.01 -9.77
C LEU A 68 -66.50 32.50 -10.07
N LEU A 69 -67.16 33.05 -11.11
CA LEU A 69 -66.99 34.46 -11.48
C LEU A 69 -67.55 35.43 -10.42
N LYS A 70 -68.61 35.04 -9.70
CA LYS A 70 -69.16 35.85 -8.58
C LYS A 70 -68.33 35.76 -7.30
N CYS A 71 -67.73 34.60 -7.01
CA CYS A 71 -66.77 34.48 -5.89
C CYS A 71 -65.51 35.32 -6.16
N ALA A 72 -65.00 35.34 -7.40
CA ALA A 72 -63.84 36.14 -7.78
C ALA A 72 -64.04 37.65 -7.54
N LEU A 73 -65.25 38.18 -7.81
CA LEU A 73 -65.58 39.60 -7.62
C LEU A 73 -65.85 40.00 -6.15
N LEU A 74 -66.08 39.05 -5.26
CA LEU A 74 -66.25 39.29 -3.82
C LEU A 74 -64.94 39.17 -3.02
N GLY A 75 -63.94 38.48 -3.56
CA GLY A 75 -62.61 38.37 -2.92
C GLY A 75 -61.78 39.64 -2.95
N SER A 76 -62.10 40.61 -3.83
CA SER A 76 -61.26 41.77 -4.14
C SER A 76 -61.24 42.89 -3.08
N LEU A 77 -61.99 42.75 -1.98
CA LEU A 77 -62.14 43.81 -0.95
C LEU A 77 -61.41 43.53 0.37
N VAL A 78 -60.79 42.34 0.53
CA VAL A 78 -59.75 42.16 1.55
C VAL A 78 -58.43 42.56 0.90
N ALA A 79 -58.18 43.87 0.86
CA ALA A 79 -56.85 44.40 0.60
C ALA A 79 -55.94 44.04 1.79
N GLN A 80 -55.45 42.80 1.80
CA GLN A 80 -54.50 42.33 2.79
C GLN A 80 -53.26 43.22 2.69
N GLU A 81 -52.97 43.94 3.76
CA GLU A 81 -51.80 44.80 3.89
C GLU A 81 -50.55 43.93 3.69
N GLU A 82 -49.95 44.01 2.49
CA GLU A 82 -48.74 43.26 2.15
C GLU A 82 -47.57 43.84 2.96
N ALA A 83 -47.46 43.37 4.20
CA ALA A 83 -46.31 43.57 5.05
C ALA A 83 -45.09 42.99 4.33
N HIS A 84 -44.41 43.82 3.54
CA HIS A 84 -43.22 43.48 2.77
C HIS A 84 -42.17 42.90 3.72
N LEU A 85 -42.12 41.55 3.78
CA LEU A 85 -41.13 40.80 4.54
C LEU A 85 -39.76 41.28 4.06
N PRO A 86 -38.98 41.99 4.91
CA PRO A 86 -37.87 42.79 4.44
C PRO A 86 -36.85 41.90 3.74
N GLU A 87 -36.33 42.41 2.62
CA GLU A 87 -35.67 41.64 1.55
C GLU A 87 -34.54 40.70 2.05
N TYR A 88 -33.88 41.09 3.15
CA TYR A 88 -32.86 40.27 3.82
C TYR A 88 -33.38 38.92 4.34
N LEU A 89 -34.66 38.78 4.69
CA LEU A 89 -35.26 37.50 5.12
C LEU A 89 -35.44 36.52 3.96
N VAL A 90 -35.60 37.01 2.73
CA VAL A 90 -35.61 36.19 1.52
C VAL A 90 -34.18 35.79 1.15
N PHE A 91 -33.24 36.74 1.21
CA PHE A 91 -31.81 36.53 0.99
C PHE A 91 -31.24 35.45 1.93
N MET A 92 -31.46 35.56 3.26
CA MET A 92 -30.89 34.64 4.24
C MET A 92 -31.40 33.18 4.12
N LYS A 93 -32.53 32.94 3.45
CA LYS A 93 -33.03 31.58 3.18
C LYS A 93 -32.24 30.85 2.10
N GLN A 94 -31.51 31.55 1.24
CA GLN A 94 -30.77 30.95 0.11
C GLN A 94 -29.43 30.31 0.54
N PHE A 95 -28.97 30.59 1.76
CA PHE A 95 -27.68 30.08 2.25
C PHE A 95 -27.81 28.70 2.90
N VAL A 96 -27.27 27.72 2.17
CA VAL A 96 -26.85 26.43 2.71
C VAL A 96 -25.47 26.59 3.32
N VAL A 97 -25.32 26.12 4.55
CA VAL A 97 -24.03 26.02 5.25
C VAL A 97 -23.73 24.53 5.36
N ASP A 98 -22.66 24.10 4.71
CA ASP A 98 -22.17 22.73 4.78
C ASP A 98 -21.27 22.61 6.00
N ILE A 99 -21.42 21.51 6.76
CA ILE A 99 -20.62 21.21 7.95
C ILE A 99 -20.04 19.80 7.79
N GLN A 100 -18.74 19.67 8.04
CA GLN A 100 -18.01 18.42 7.88
C GLN A 100 -16.95 18.28 8.97
N ILE A 101 -16.89 17.12 9.61
CA ILE A 101 -16.01 16.83 10.75
C ILE A 101 -14.79 16.06 10.25
N ARG A 102 -13.60 16.29 10.83
CA ARG A 102 -12.38 15.52 10.54
C ARG A 102 -12.08 14.58 11.70
N GLU A 103 -11.70 13.34 11.40
CA GLU A 103 -11.15 12.42 12.39
C GLU A 103 -9.64 12.71 12.52
N PRO A 104 -9.05 12.74 13.74
CA PRO A 104 -9.68 12.50 15.05
C PRO A 104 -10.27 13.76 15.69
N SER A 105 -9.87 14.95 15.21
CA SER A 105 -10.31 16.26 15.69
C SER A 105 -10.46 17.23 14.54
N GLY A 106 -11.31 18.23 14.75
CA GLY A 106 -11.47 19.37 13.87
C GLY A 106 -12.77 19.36 13.07
N ILE A 107 -13.17 20.55 12.64
CA ILE A 107 -14.37 20.83 11.87
C ILE A 107 -14.05 21.76 10.70
N MET A 108 -14.78 21.58 9.62
CA MET A 108 -14.78 22.48 8.46
C MET A 108 -16.22 22.91 8.21
N ILE A 109 -16.44 24.23 8.15
CA ILE A 109 -17.73 24.83 7.84
C ILE A 109 -17.54 25.74 6.63
N TRP A 110 -18.39 25.61 5.62
CA TRP A 110 -18.33 26.50 4.47
C TRP A 110 -19.70 26.86 3.89
N THR A 111 -19.72 27.95 3.14
CA THR A 111 -20.82 28.26 2.22
C THR A 111 -20.24 28.74 0.89
N ARG A 112 -21.05 28.68 -0.18
CA ARG A 112 -20.63 29.15 -1.50
C ARG A 112 -20.45 30.67 -1.48
N ASN A 113 -19.45 31.18 -2.18
CA ASN A 113 -19.31 32.61 -2.39
C ASN A 113 -20.57 33.17 -3.09
N ASN A 114 -21.01 34.33 -2.63
CA ASN A 114 -22.04 35.15 -3.25
C ASN A 114 -21.48 36.58 -3.29
N PRO A 115 -21.43 37.26 -4.45
CA PRO A 115 -20.83 38.59 -4.58
C PRO A 115 -21.53 39.69 -3.76
N LEU A 116 -22.67 39.40 -3.14
CA LEU A 116 -23.36 40.27 -2.18
C LEU A 116 -22.86 40.10 -0.73
N ILE A 117 -21.90 39.21 -0.46
CA ILE A 117 -21.34 38.99 0.88
C ILE A 117 -19.95 39.63 1.01
N GLU A 118 -19.82 40.52 1.99
CA GLU A 118 -18.56 41.16 2.41
C GLU A 118 -17.83 40.34 3.49
N MET A 119 -18.58 39.61 4.33
CA MET A 119 -18.06 38.79 5.44
C MET A 119 -19.07 37.69 5.82
N PHE A 120 -18.58 36.50 6.12
CA PHE A 120 -19.34 35.36 6.64
C PHE A 120 -18.86 35.01 8.06
N GLY A 121 -19.77 34.99 9.02
CA GLY A 121 -19.50 34.68 10.43
C GLY A 121 -20.23 33.45 10.92
N LEU A 122 -19.66 32.78 11.92
CA LEU A 122 -20.19 31.57 12.53
C LEU A 122 -20.13 31.64 14.05
N GLU A 123 -21.25 31.31 14.68
CA GLU A 123 -21.41 31.00 16.09
C GLU A 123 -21.82 29.53 16.17
N LEU A 124 -20.97 28.68 16.75
CA LEU A 124 -21.19 27.23 16.80
C LEU A 124 -20.92 26.69 18.20
N TYR A 125 -21.82 25.83 18.66
CA TYR A 125 -21.78 25.15 19.95
C TYR A 125 -21.88 23.65 19.70
N VAL A 126 -21.02 22.85 20.32
CA VAL A 126 -21.14 21.39 20.38
C VAL A 126 -21.44 20.98 21.81
N GLY A 127 -22.30 19.97 21.96
CA GLY A 127 -22.66 19.44 23.28
C GLY A 127 -23.12 18.00 23.23
N ARG A 128 -22.74 17.22 24.24
CA ARG A 128 -23.08 15.80 24.34
C ARG A 128 -24.57 15.61 24.62
N SER A 129 -25.23 14.78 23.82
CA SER A 129 -26.66 14.48 23.92
C SER A 129 -26.95 13.41 24.97
N ASN A 130 -26.81 13.73 26.26
CA ASN A 130 -27.20 12.82 27.34
C ASN A 130 -28.72 12.53 27.31
N HIS A 131 -29.09 11.26 27.17
CA HIS A 131 -30.49 10.81 27.11
C HIS A 131 -31.34 11.13 28.37
N SER A 132 -30.71 11.58 29.46
CA SER A 132 -31.36 11.99 30.70
C SER A 132 -31.77 13.46 30.77
N HIS A 133 -31.32 14.32 29.85
CA HIS A 133 -31.55 15.77 29.90
C HIS A 133 -32.22 16.30 28.64
N GLN A 134 -33.16 17.23 28.81
CA GLN A 134 -33.96 17.80 27.71
C GLN A 134 -33.17 18.81 26.85
N GLU A 135 -32.05 19.33 27.34
CA GLU A 135 -31.10 20.14 26.58
C GLU A 135 -29.67 19.57 26.70
N PRO A 136 -28.88 19.55 25.61
CA PRO A 136 -27.46 19.17 25.67
C PRO A 136 -26.65 20.12 26.56
N HIS A 137 -25.62 19.57 27.21
CA HIS A 137 -24.59 20.40 27.84
C HIS A 137 -23.59 20.86 26.77
N TRP A 138 -23.59 22.15 26.47
CA TRP A 138 -22.68 22.78 25.51
C TRP A 138 -21.31 22.98 26.18
N ASP A 139 -20.32 22.21 25.74
CA ASP A 139 -18.98 22.12 26.35
C ASP A 139 -17.86 22.61 25.42
N ARG A 140 -18.18 22.87 24.14
CA ARG A 140 -17.26 23.36 23.11
C ARG A 140 -17.93 24.47 22.30
N GLU A 141 -17.25 25.60 22.12
CA GLU A 141 -17.79 26.78 21.43
C GLU A 141 -16.78 27.35 20.41
N LEU A 142 -17.27 27.85 19.27
CA LEU A 142 -16.50 28.40 18.17
C LEU A 142 -17.16 29.67 17.62
N PHE A 143 -16.44 30.80 17.71
CA PHE A 143 -16.89 32.12 17.24
C PHE A 143 -15.87 32.71 16.27
N VAL A 144 -16.12 32.59 14.96
CA VAL A 144 -15.15 32.98 13.92
C VAL A 144 -15.85 33.72 12.78
N ASN A 145 -15.24 34.82 12.34
CA ASN A 145 -15.66 35.61 11.19
C ASN A 145 -14.56 35.55 10.10
N THR A 146 -14.95 35.41 8.83
CA THR A 146 -14.02 35.47 7.70
C THR A 146 -14.56 36.30 6.54
N SER A 147 -13.69 37.11 5.96
CA SER A 147 -13.88 37.78 4.66
C SER A 147 -13.04 37.14 3.54
N THR A 148 -12.22 36.13 3.86
CA THR A 148 -11.38 35.45 2.86
C THR A 148 -12.17 34.35 2.15
N ILE A 149 -11.93 34.23 0.84
CA ILE A 149 -12.62 33.30 -0.06
C ILE A 149 -11.59 32.32 -0.60
N VAL A 150 -11.79 31.02 -0.37
CA VAL A 150 -10.94 29.92 -0.84
C VAL A 150 -11.77 29.06 -1.78
N ASP A 151 -11.27 28.79 -2.99
CA ASP A 151 -11.95 27.99 -4.02
C ASP A 151 -13.42 28.38 -4.29
N GLY A 152 -13.72 29.68 -4.22
CA GLY A 152 -15.09 30.19 -4.40
C GLY A 152 -16.03 29.89 -3.23
N LYS A 153 -15.50 29.69 -2.02
CA LYS A 153 -16.25 29.47 -0.77
C LYS A 153 -15.74 30.39 0.34
N PHE A 154 -16.64 30.81 1.23
CA PHE A 154 -16.23 31.24 2.57
C PHE A 154 -16.02 29.99 3.41
N LEU A 155 -14.85 29.88 4.06
CA LEU A 155 -14.38 28.65 4.70
C LEU A 155 -13.84 28.96 6.10
N ILE A 156 -14.41 28.31 7.10
CA ILE A 156 -13.96 28.35 8.51
C ILE A 156 -13.48 26.94 8.86
N ARG A 157 -12.33 26.86 9.54
CA ARG A 157 -11.73 25.62 10.02
C ARG A 157 -11.29 25.79 11.47
N ASP A 158 -11.45 24.72 12.24
CA ASP A 158 -10.81 24.51 13.54
C ASP A 158 -10.23 23.09 13.50
N GLU A 159 -8.99 22.89 13.93
CA GLU A 159 -8.30 21.59 13.86
C GLU A 159 -8.28 20.85 15.20
N HIS A 160 -8.73 21.50 16.27
CA HIS A 160 -8.61 21.02 17.65
C HIS A 160 -9.98 20.69 18.28
N MET A 161 -11.09 21.24 17.75
CA MET A 161 -12.43 20.91 18.23
C MET A 161 -12.79 19.44 17.93
N VAL A 162 -12.68 18.60 18.96
CA VAL A 162 -13.13 17.20 18.93
C VAL A 162 -14.66 17.15 18.86
N VAL A 163 -15.21 16.31 17.98
CA VAL A 163 -16.66 16.11 17.81
C VAL A 163 -16.95 14.62 17.67
N GLU A 164 -17.82 14.10 18.53
CA GLU A 164 -18.12 12.67 18.67
C GLU A 164 -19.44 12.28 17.99
N LYS A 165 -19.54 11.02 17.56
CA LYS A 165 -20.78 10.47 16.97
C LYS A 165 -21.87 10.41 18.05
N GLY A 166 -22.95 11.16 17.85
CA GLY A 166 -24.01 11.37 18.85
C GLY A 166 -23.98 12.72 19.57
N ASP A 167 -22.94 13.55 19.38
CA ASP A 167 -22.98 14.96 19.78
C ASP A 167 -24.14 15.70 19.07
N THR A 168 -24.60 16.80 19.65
CA THR A 168 -25.43 17.78 18.94
C THR A 168 -24.59 19.01 18.61
N ILE A 169 -24.65 19.48 17.36
CA ILE A 169 -24.10 20.78 16.96
C ILE A 169 -25.26 21.76 16.83
N ARG A 170 -25.21 22.87 17.55
CA ARG A 170 -26.09 24.03 17.43
C ARG A 170 -25.30 25.16 16.80
N TYR A 171 -25.75 25.69 15.66
CA TYR A 171 -25.03 26.77 14.97
C TYR A 171 -25.95 27.88 14.48
N ARG A 172 -25.38 29.09 14.39
CA ARG A 172 -25.95 30.27 13.75
C ARG A 172 -24.86 30.91 12.90
N PHE A 173 -25.20 31.34 11.69
CA PHE A 173 -24.29 32.09 10.84
C PHE A 173 -24.75 33.54 10.67
N SER A 174 -23.80 34.45 10.49
CA SER A 174 -24.02 35.86 10.19
C SER A 174 -23.42 36.22 8.83
N VAL A 175 -23.97 37.24 8.19
CA VAL A 175 -23.60 37.69 6.84
C VAL A 175 -23.60 39.21 6.83
N LEU A 176 -22.49 39.82 6.37
CA LEU A 176 -22.41 41.25 6.11
C LEU A 176 -22.69 41.53 4.62
N HIS A 177 -23.68 42.38 4.35
CA HIS A 177 -24.04 42.85 3.01
C HIS A 177 -24.39 44.34 3.08
N LYS A 178 -23.72 45.18 2.30
CA LYS A 178 -23.88 46.65 2.29
C LYS A 178 -23.82 47.23 3.71
N LYS A 179 -22.80 46.85 4.48
CA LYS A 179 -22.61 47.19 5.91
C LYS A 179 -23.73 46.74 6.87
N THR A 180 -24.74 45.99 6.41
CA THR A 180 -25.83 45.47 7.23
C THR A 180 -25.50 44.03 7.66
N LEU A 181 -25.35 43.80 8.97
CA LEU A 181 -25.09 42.47 9.52
C LEU A 181 -26.41 41.73 9.75
N SER A 182 -26.62 40.64 9.00
CA SER A 182 -27.79 39.78 9.12
C SER A 182 -27.43 38.47 9.81
N HIS A 183 -28.19 38.05 10.82
CA HIS A 183 -28.03 36.75 11.48
C HIS A 183 -29.12 35.78 11.02
N SER A 184 -28.78 34.51 10.88
CA SER A 184 -29.74 33.41 10.70
C SER A 184 -30.38 32.98 12.02
N ASN A 185 -31.45 32.17 11.96
CA ASN A 185 -31.95 31.47 13.14
C ASN A 185 -31.02 30.30 13.49
N PHE A 186 -30.91 29.97 14.78
CA PHE A 186 -30.17 28.78 15.24
C PHE A 186 -30.71 27.51 14.58
N ARG A 187 -29.81 26.74 13.96
CA ARG A 187 -30.03 25.39 13.47
C ARG A 187 -29.42 24.39 14.45
N ARG A 188 -29.99 23.18 14.57
CA ARG A 188 -29.43 22.06 15.33
C ARG A 188 -29.28 20.86 14.39
N ILE A 189 -28.17 20.14 14.46
CA ILE A 189 -27.92 18.86 13.77
C ILE A 189 -27.34 17.84 14.77
N VAL A 190 -27.68 16.56 14.61
CA VAL A 190 -27.08 15.47 15.40
C VAL A 190 -25.94 14.85 14.60
N VAL A 191 -24.80 14.65 15.27
CA VAL A 191 -23.58 14.16 14.63
C VAL A 191 -23.73 12.69 14.27
N THR A 192 -23.85 12.46 12.97
CA THR A 192 -24.08 11.16 12.36
C THR A 192 -22.91 10.80 11.43
N ASP A 193 -22.75 9.51 11.15
CA ASP A 193 -21.52 8.97 10.54
C ASP A 193 -21.15 9.62 9.19
N HIS A 194 -22.15 10.05 8.42
CA HIS A 194 -21.97 10.68 7.11
C HIS A 194 -21.42 12.13 7.15
N LEU A 195 -21.34 12.76 8.34
CA LEU A 195 -20.71 14.07 8.52
C LEU A 195 -19.20 13.98 8.70
N PHE A 196 -18.66 12.79 8.99
CA PHE A 196 -17.22 12.57 9.12
C PHE A 196 -16.57 12.43 7.74
N TYR A 197 -15.62 13.33 7.46
CA TYR A 197 -14.73 13.22 6.32
C TYR A 197 -13.67 12.18 6.62
N ARG A 198 -13.89 10.96 6.12
CA ARG A 198 -12.88 9.92 5.98
C ARG A 198 -12.36 9.95 4.53
N PRO A 199 -11.17 10.52 4.26
CA PRO A 199 -10.51 10.36 2.97
C PRO A 199 -10.40 8.86 2.65
N LYS A 200 -10.86 8.43 1.48
CA LYS A 200 -10.85 7.00 1.12
C LYS A 200 -9.45 6.37 1.02
N ASN A 201 -8.41 7.21 0.91
CA ASN A 201 -7.01 6.81 0.93
C ASN A 201 -6.31 7.40 2.17
N ASN A 202 -6.77 7.07 3.38
CA ASN A 202 -6.30 7.67 4.63
C ASN A 202 -4.93 7.13 5.11
N TYR A 203 -4.00 6.89 4.18
CA TYR A 203 -2.71 6.21 4.39
C TYR A 203 -1.81 6.91 5.42
N CYS A 204 -1.95 8.24 5.59
CA CYS A 204 -1.22 8.98 6.63
C CYS A 204 -1.76 8.71 8.04
N PHE A 205 -3.05 8.41 8.20
CA PHE A 205 -3.66 8.28 9.52
C PHE A 205 -3.31 6.93 10.17
N SER A 206 -3.32 5.85 9.37
CA SER A 206 -2.81 4.54 9.80
C SER A 206 -1.30 4.54 10.08
N GLN A 207 -0.52 5.44 9.45
CA GLN A 207 0.93 5.55 9.70
C GLN A 207 1.29 6.35 10.97
N CYS A 208 0.49 7.34 11.40
CA CYS A 208 0.75 8.03 12.67
C CYS A 208 0.16 7.31 13.91
N LEU A 209 -0.72 6.30 13.75
CA LEU A 209 -1.46 5.65 14.85
C LEU A 209 -1.39 4.11 14.82
N ALA A 210 -0.37 3.57 15.49
CA ALA A 210 -0.39 2.29 16.22
C ALA A 210 -1.09 1.09 15.54
N GLY A 211 -0.62 0.66 14.37
CA GLY A 211 -1.03 -0.60 13.73
C GLY A 211 -0.05 -1.77 13.97
N ASP A 212 1.26 -1.51 13.81
CA ASP A 212 2.26 -2.56 13.58
C ASP A 212 2.36 -3.62 14.69
N GLN A 213 2.27 -3.24 15.97
CA GLN A 213 2.71 -4.12 17.07
C GLN A 213 1.74 -5.26 17.43
N GLU A 214 0.42 -5.11 17.22
CA GLU A 214 -0.52 -6.24 17.39
C GLU A 214 -0.58 -7.11 16.11
N LEU A 215 -0.43 -6.51 14.93
CA LEU A 215 -0.42 -7.23 13.65
C LEU A 215 0.84 -8.08 13.47
N ASP A 216 2.01 -7.60 13.88
CA ASP A 216 3.26 -8.38 13.95
C ASP A 216 3.06 -9.67 14.79
N HIS A 217 2.31 -9.59 15.89
CA HIS A 217 2.04 -10.74 16.76
C HIS A 217 1.07 -11.75 16.13
N GLU A 218 0.05 -11.32 15.38
CA GLU A 218 -0.86 -12.22 14.67
C GLU A 218 -0.18 -12.90 13.47
N GLU A 219 0.63 -12.17 12.68
CA GLU A 219 1.42 -12.78 11.60
C GLU A 219 2.46 -13.79 12.11
N VAL A 220 3.16 -13.49 13.20
CA VAL A 220 4.10 -14.45 13.83
C VAL A 220 3.35 -15.67 14.37
N ALA A 221 2.16 -15.52 14.95
CA ALA A 221 1.35 -16.65 15.41
C ALA A 221 0.86 -17.54 14.24
N HIS A 222 0.44 -16.94 13.12
CA HIS A 222 0.03 -17.70 11.93
C HIS A 222 1.20 -18.50 11.33
N LEU A 223 2.36 -17.87 11.17
CA LEU A 223 3.59 -18.52 10.69
C LEU A 223 4.07 -19.62 11.66
N LYS A 224 3.92 -19.43 12.98
CA LYS A 224 4.21 -20.46 13.99
C LYS A 224 3.36 -21.71 13.76
N ASN A 225 2.06 -21.54 13.51
CA ASN A 225 1.13 -22.64 13.29
C ASN A 225 1.44 -23.43 12.00
N ILE A 226 1.62 -22.75 10.87
CA ILE A 226 2.00 -23.38 9.59
C ILE A 226 3.30 -24.19 9.75
N LEU A 227 4.29 -23.61 10.44
CA LEU A 227 5.57 -24.29 10.64
C LEU A 227 5.44 -25.52 11.55
N GLU A 228 4.61 -25.48 12.59
CA GLU A 228 4.37 -26.67 13.43
C GLU A 228 3.63 -27.79 12.68
N GLU A 229 2.68 -27.45 11.82
CA GLU A 229 2.02 -28.44 10.95
C GLU A 229 3.01 -29.08 9.98
N LYS A 230 3.85 -28.29 9.29
CA LYS A 230 4.85 -28.81 8.35
C LYS A 230 5.97 -29.59 9.03
N ILE A 231 6.43 -29.18 10.22
CA ILE A 231 7.39 -29.98 11.01
C ILE A 231 6.76 -31.32 11.44
N MET A 232 5.48 -31.35 11.79
CA MET A 232 4.78 -32.60 12.09
C MET A 232 4.70 -33.51 10.85
N GLN A 233 4.34 -32.97 9.67
CA GLN A 233 4.26 -33.71 8.40
C GLN A 233 5.63 -34.28 7.96
N CYS A 234 6.73 -33.52 8.11
CA CYS A 234 8.05 -33.99 7.68
C CYS A 234 8.72 -34.99 8.65
N VAL A 235 8.24 -35.14 9.89
CA VAL A 235 8.96 -35.90 10.95
C VAL A 235 8.04 -36.82 11.77
N GLU A 236 6.95 -37.30 11.16
CA GLU A 236 5.81 -38.01 11.78
C GLU A 236 6.16 -39.15 12.78
N THR A 237 7.35 -39.76 12.71
CA THR A 237 7.71 -40.95 13.49
C THR A 237 8.88 -40.79 14.48
N GLN A 238 9.63 -39.67 14.48
CA GLN A 238 10.92 -39.61 15.22
C GLN A 238 11.17 -38.40 16.13
N THR A 239 10.37 -37.32 16.07
CA THR A 239 10.52 -36.17 16.98
C THR A 239 9.81 -36.37 18.32
N SER A 240 10.57 -36.74 19.35
CA SER A 240 10.07 -36.68 20.73
C SER A 240 9.73 -35.23 21.13
N LYS A 241 8.62 -35.02 21.85
CA LYS A 241 8.27 -33.70 22.44
C LYS A 241 9.14 -33.32 23.65
N TYR A 242 10.06 -34.20 24.05
CA TYR A 242 10.92 -34.04 25.22
C TYR A 242 12.30 -33.47 24.87
N LEU A 243 12.82 -32.62 25.74
CA LEU A 243 14.21 -32.24 25.89
C LEU A 243 14.81 -32.97 27.09
N PHE A 244 16.15 -32.97 27.19
CA PHE A 244 16.87 -33.70 28.23
C PHE A 244 18.11 -32.91 28.67
N PHE A 245 18.15 -32.50 29.94
CA PHE A 245 19.37 -31.97 30.55
C PHE A 245 20.20 -33.14 31.11
N PRO A 246 21.39 -33.44 30.56
CA PRO A 246 22.26 -34.48 31.09
C PRO A 246 22.79 -34.07 32.46
N LEU A 247 22.59 -34.94 33.46
CA LEU A 247 23.05 -34.75 34.83
C LEU A 247 23.29 -36.11 35.47
N GLU A 248 24.55 -36.48 35.67
CA GLU A 248 24.92 -37.73 36.32
C GLU A 248 24.37 -37.78 37.75
N ASN A 249 23.79 -38.92 38.14
CA ASN A 249 23.13 -39.12 39.43
C ASN A 249 22.00 -38.11 39.73
N ALA A 250 21.27 -37.63 38.71
CA ALA A 250 20.16 -36.69 38.88
C ALA A 250 19.14 -37.14 39.95
N ALA A 251 18.88 -38.45 40.06
CA ALA A 251 18.03 -39.06 41.08
C ALA A 251 18.40 -38.68 42.54
N ASN A 252 19.68 -38.41 42.82
CA ASN A 252 20.18 -38.02 44.14
C ASN A 252 20.38 -36.50 44.28
N LEU A 253 20.46 -35.77 43.16
CA LEU A 253 20.78 -34.33 43.12
C LEU A 253 19.54 -33.44 42.93
N VAL A 254 18.44 -33.99 42.39
CA VAL A 254 17.25 -33.23 42.00
C VAL A 254 16.02 -33.75 42.75
N SER A 255 15.68 -33.10 43.86
CA SER A 255 14.50 -33.42 44.67
C SER A 255 13.17 -33.02 44.02
N ASN A 256 13.21 -32.07 43.08
CA ASN A 256 12.05 -31.66 42.28
C ASN A 256 12.52 -31.24 40.87
N SER A 257 12.14 -32.04 39.86
CA SER A 257 12.53 -31.85 38.46
C SER A 257 11.90 -30.62 37.81
N ASP A 258 10.69 -30.23 38.22
CA ASP A 258 9.99 -29.05 37.68
C ASP A 258 10.68 -27.77 38.13
N LEU A 259 10.96 -27.64 39.43
CA LEU A 259 11.72 -26.51 39.98
C LEU A 259 13.15 -26.46 39.40
N TYR A 260 13.79 -27.60 39.18
CA TYR A 260 15.11 -27.66 38.55
C TYR A 260 15.08 -27.13 37.11
N VAL A 261 14.19 -27.65 36.26
CA VAL A 261 14.06 -27.23 34.85
C VAL A 261 13.69 -25.76 34.75
N LYS A 262 12.68 -25.30 35.50
CA LYS A 262 12.25 -23.90 35.50
C LYS A 262 13.34 -22.96 36.01
N SER A 263 14.10 -23.35 37.04
CA SER A 263 15.28 -22.60 37.48
C SER A 263 16.37 -22.53 36.40
N ARG A 264 16.71 -23.65 35.75
CA ARG A 264 17.73 -23.68 34.69
C ARG A 264 17.36 -22.78 33.50
N LEU A 265 16.11 -22.81 33.06
CA LEU A 265 15.58 -21.91 32.02
C LEU A 265 15.54 -20.45 32.48
N TRP A 266 15.10 -20.17 33.72
CA TRP A 266 15.03 -18.81 34.26
C TRP A 266 16.41 -18.14 34.44
N ASN A 267 17.47 -18.91 34.61
CA ASN A 267 18.84 -18.40 34.73
C ASN A 267 19.44 -17.90 33.40
N VAL A 268 18.76 -18.05 32.27
CA VAL A 268 19.17 -17.51 30.96
C VAL A 268 18.12 -16.49 30.52
N ASP A 269 18.49 -15.21 30.39
CA ASP A 269 17.54 -14.12 30.13
C ASP A 269 16.64 -14.36 28.91
N ALA A 270 17.19 -14.89 27.82
CA ALA A 270 16.45 -15.22 26.60
C ALA A 270 15.49 -16.42 26.75
N LEU A 271 15.65 -17.27 27.77
CA LEU A 271 14.80 -18.43 28.05
C LEU A 271 13.73 -18.17 29.11
N LYS A 272 13.81 -17.06 29.88
CA LYS A 272 12.80 -16.65 30.87
C LYS A 272 11.36 -16.69 30.34
N PRO A 273 11.05 -16.22 29.10
CA PRO A 273 9.67 -16.30 28.57
C PRO A 273 9.16 -17.73 28.39
N LEU A 274 10.04 -18.71 28.16
CA LEU A 274 9.69 -20.11 27.88
C LEU A 274 9.52 -20.95 29.16
N VAL A 275 9.80 -20.40 30.34
CA VAL A 275 9.68 -21.09 31.65
C VAL A 275 8.25 -21.56 31.92
N ASN A 276 7.25 -20.81 31.45
CA ASN A 276 5.83 -21.14 31.57
C ASN A 276 5.37 -22.18 30.53
N ASN A 277 6.18 -22.45 29.50
CA ASN A 277 5.85 -23.37 28.40
C ASN A 277 6.32 -24.81 28.69
N VAL A 278 6.77 -25.12 29.92
CA VAL A 278 7.11 -26.47 30.36
C VAL A 278 5.85 -27.18 30.84
N ILE A 279 5.37 -28.18 30.08
CA ILE A 279 4.17 -28.98 30.43
C ILE A 279 4.48 -29.97 31.55
N SER A 280 5.55 -30.75 31.40
CA SER A 280 5.87 -31.88 32.25
C SER A 280 7.37 -32.07 32.40
N THR A 281 7.79 -32.69 33.50
CA THR A 281 9.18 -33.08 33.74
C THR A 281 9.24 -34.50 34.28
N TYR A 282 10.30 -35.23 33.93
CA TYR A 282 10.57 -36.57 34.45
C TYR A 282 12.05 -36.71 34.83
N LEU A 283 12.32 -37.53 35.84
CA LEU A 283 13.66 -37.77 36.35
C LEU A 283 14.19 -39.09 35.77
N ALA A 284 15.41 -39.07 35.23
CA ALA A 284 16.13 -40.23 34.73
C ALA A 284 17.41 -40.46 35.55
N PRO A 285 18.02 -41.66 35.51
CA PRO A 285 19.27 -41.93 36.24
C PRO A 285 20.43 -41.00 35.85
N ASN A 286 20.42 -40.52 34.60
CA ASN A 286 21.47 -39.73 33.96
C ASN A 286 21.03 -38.32 33.53
N GLY A 287 19.89 -37.81 34.02
CA GLY A 287 19.45 -36.45 33.70
C GLY A 287 17.99 -36.13 34.06
N VAL A 288 17.56 -34.93 33.67
CA VAL A 288 16.18 -34.45 33.82
C VAL A 288 15.57 -34.22 32.45
N GLY A 289 14.52 -34.97 32.13
CA GLY A 289 13.73 -34.78 30.91
C GLY A 289 12.58 -33.81 31.13
N PHE A 290 12.20 -33.06 30.09
CA PHE A 290 11.09 -32.11 30.16
C PHE A 290 10.39 -31.92 28.82
N GLN A 291 9.09 -31.64 28.85
CA GLN A 291 8.25 -31.44 27.67
C GLN A 291 7.93 -29.95 27.50
N MET A 292 8.15 -29.43 26.29
CA MET A 292 7.72 -28.08 25.92
C MET A 292 6.29 -28.08 25.36
N TYR A 293 5.60 -26.95 25.46
CA TYR A 293 4.23 -26.76 25.01
C TYR A 293 4.11 -26.95 23.49
N THR A 294 5.01 -26.31 22.73
CA THR A 294 5.13 -26.51 21.28
C THR A 294 6.50 -27.07 20.87
N ILE A 295 6.57 -27.58 19.64
CA ILE A 295 7.82 -28.05 19.04
C ILE A 295 8.76 -26.87 18.73
N ILE A 296 8.21 -25.70 18.35
CA ILE A 296 8.99 -24.48 18.14
C ILE A 296 9.61 -24.00 19.46
N ASP A 297 8.89 -24.06 20.58
CA ASP A 297 9.46 -23.70 21.89
C ASP A 297 10.61 -24.65 22.28
N LYS A 298 10.52 -25.94 21.93
CA LYS A 298 11.63 -26.90 22.07
C LYS A 298 12.84 -26.50 21.21
N PHE A 299 12.65 -26.10 19.96
CA PHE A 299 13.75 -25.62 19.12
C PHE A 299 14.35 -24.31 19.63
N LYS A 300 13.55 -23.36 20.11
CA LYS A 300 14.04 -22.11 20.74
C LYS A 300 14.97 -22.38 21.92
N VAL A 301 14.67 -23.37 22.77
CA VAL A 301 15.56 -23.76 23.89
C VAL A 301 16.92 -24.26 23.38
N LEU A 302 16.93 -25.20 22.42
CA LEU A 302 18.16 -25.74 21.84
C LEU A 302 19.02 -24.67 21.15
N GLU A 303 18.35 -23.76 20.43
CA GLU A 303 19.00 -22.69 19.69
C GLU A 303 19.67 -21.67 20.63
N LEU A 304 18.93 -21.20 21.64
CA LEU A 304 19.41 -20.21 22.59
C LEU A 304 20.42 -20.78 23.60
N GLU A 305 20.40 -22.08 23.91
CA GLU A 305 21.45 -22.74 24.70
C GLU A 305 22.79 -22.87 23.95
N THR A 306 22.77 -22.80 22.61
CA THR A 306 23.99 -22.91 21.77
C THR A 306 24.81 -21.62 21.70
N TYR A 307 24.19 -20.44 21.87
CA TYR A 307 24.84 -19.14 21.68
C TYR A 307 25.81 -18.61 22.78
N PRO A 308 25.65 -18.89 24.10
CA PRO A 308 26.36 -18.16 25.16
C PRO A 308 27.90 -18.24 25.12
N THR A 309 28.47 -19.32 24.59
CA THR A 309 29.93 -19.56 24.61
C THR A 309 30.64 -19.09 23.34
N ALA A 310 29.93 -18.98 22.21
CA ALA A 310 30.50 -18.55 20.94
C ALA A 310 30.58 -17.02 20.82
N MET A 311 29.50 -16.31 21.22
CA MET A 311 29.33 -14.89 20.91
C MET A 311 30.40 -14.00 21.57
N VAL A 312 30.82 -14.32 22.81
CA VAL A 312 31.87 -13.59 23.54
C VAL A 312 33.21 -13.61 22.81
N ARG A 313 33.55 -14.71 22.12
CA ARG A 313 34.79 -14.83 21.34
C ARG A 313 34.70 -14.14 19.97
N CYS A 314 33.54 -14.13 19.34
CA CYS A 314 33.32 -13.41 18.09
C CYS A 314 33.27 -11.89 18.29
N LEU A 315 32.55 -11.38 19.29
CA LEU A 315 32.39 -9.95 19.53
C LEU A 315 33.75 -9.25 19.73
N HIS A 316 34.67 -9.90 20.47
CA HIS A 316 36.01 -9.38 20.68
C HIS A 316 36.84 -9.29 19.38
N ARG A 317 36.68 -10.24 18.44
CA ARG A 317 37.32 -10.17 17.11
C ARG A 317 36.68 -9.12 16.20
N VAL A 318 35.35 -8.97 16.24
CA VAL A 318 34.63 -7.98 15.41
C VAL A 318 34.96 -6.55 15.85
N ILE A 319 35.00 -6.27 17.15
CA ILE A 319 35.41 -4.94 17.67
C ILE A 319 36.83 -4.59 17.21
N LEU A 320 37.74 -5.57 17.21
CA LEU A 320 39.13 -5.38 16.78
C LEU A 320 39.23 -5.13 15.26
N MET A 321 38.44 -5.83 14.42
CA MET A 321 38.32 -5.52 12.99
C MET A 321 37.70 -4.14 12.73
N VAL A 322 36.65 -3.76 13.48
CA VAL A 322 35.97 -2.47 13.29
C VAL A 322 36.89 -1.30 13.66
N MET A 323 37.73 -1.43 14.70
CA MET A 323 38.76 -0.42 14.98
C MET A 323 39.80 -0.28 13.86
N MET A 324 40.21 -1.40 13.24
CA MET A 324 41.13 -1.37 12.09
C MET A 324 40.49 -0.69 10.86
N PHE A 325 39.22 -0.98 10.55
CA PHE A 325 38.52 -0.39 9.40
C PHE A 325 38.16 1.09 9.58
N ARG A 326 38.02 1.58 10.82
CA ARG A 326 37.70 2.99 11.13
C ARG A 326 38.80 3.99 10.74
N LEU A 327 40.00 3.52 10.36
CA LEU A 327 41.14 4.35 9.94
C LEU A 327 41.28 4.51 8.40
N SER A 328 40.38 3.95 7.58
CA SER A 328 40.61 3.84 6.12
C SER A 328 39.48 4.30 5.19
N HIS A 329 38.34 4.81 5.70
CA HIS A 329 37.21 5.21 4.85
C HIS A 329 36.67 6.62 5.13
N ALA A 330 37.27 7.59 4.43
CA ALA A 330 36.62 8.80 3.96
C ALA A 330 37.22 9.21 2.60
N GLY A 331 36.40 9.40 1.56
CA GLY A 331 36.78 10.09 0.32
C GLY A 331 37.24 9.28 -0.90
N LEU A 332 37.55 7.98 -0.81
CA LEU A 332 38.18 7.27 -1.96
C LEU A 332 37.20 6.86 -3.09
N MET A 333 35.98 6.41 -2.78
CA MET A 333 35.16 5.66 -3.76
C MET A 333 34.34 6.50 -4.73
N ASP A 334 33.97 7.74 -4.39
CA ASP A 334 33.25 8.63 -5.32
C ASP A 334 34.15 9.16 -6.46
N TRP A 335 35.46 8.95 -6.37
CA TRP A 335 36.44 9.40 -7.37
C TRP A 335 36.64 8.40 -8.53
N PHE A 336 36.34 7.11 -8.33
CA PHE A 336 36.73 6.02 -9.25
C PHE A 336 35.67 5.62 -10.30
N ARG A 337 34.57 6.37 -10.45
CA ARG A 337 33.67 6.27 -11.61
C ARG A 337 33.80 7.50 -12.52
N GLY A 338 34.94 7.58 -13.18
CA GLY A 338 35.16 8.53 -14.26
C GLY A 338 34.65 7.97 -15.59
N ASP A 339 33.64 8.65 -16.16
CA ASP A 339 33.49 8.82 -17.60
C ASP A 339 33.80 10.30 -17.90
N ASP A 340 34.57 10.54 -18.97
CA ASP A 340 35.09 11.79 -19.54
C ASP A 340 35.09 13.06 -18.66
N VAL A 341 36.31 13.54 -18.38
CA VAL A 341 36.62 14.45 -17.25
C VAL A 341 36.65 15.95 -17.64
N GLU A 342 36.62 16.28 -18.94
CA GLU A 342 36.84 17.66 -19.40
C GLU A 342 35.65 18.26 -20.20
N GLU A 343 34.91 17.50 -21.00
CA GLU A 343 33.77 18.02 -21.80
C GLU A 343 32.40 18.01 -21.08
N GLU A 344 32.34 17.69 -19.78
CA GLU A 344 31.07 17.58 -19.04
C GLU A 344 30.99 18.38 -17.73
N ARG A 345 32.00 19.18 -17.38
CA ARG A 345 31.89 20.10 -16.22
C ARG A 345 30.72 21.08 -16.48
N GLY A 346 29.94 21.41 -15.46
CA GLY A 346 28.69 22.18 -15.60
C GLY A 346 27.49 21.45 -16.21
N HIS A 347 27.66 20.25 -16.77
CA HIS A 347 26.58 19.50 -17.41
C HIS A 347 26.23 18.16 -16.76
N LYS A 348 26.98 17.71 -15.74
CA LYS A 348 26.63 16.48 -14.99
C LYS A 348 25.37 16.70 -14.13
N VAL A 349 24.31 15.97 -14.47
CA VAL A 349 23.00 15.97 -13.79
C VAL A 349 22.83 14.70 -12.99
N GLY A 350 22.44 14.84 -11.72
CA GLY A 350 22.17 13.70 -10.83
C GLY A 350 20.93 12.88 -11.20
N LYS A 351 20.53 12.01 -10.27
CA LYS A 351 19.24 11.30 -10.38
C LYS A 351 18.10 12.33 -10.26
N ILE A 352 17.30 12.45 -11.32
CA ILE A 352 16.05 13.20 -11.29
C ILE A 352 15.02 12.39 -10.50
N TYR A 353 14.40 13.04 -9.53
CA TYR A 353 13.25 12.52 -8.79
C TYR A 353 11.98 13.16 -9.35
N VAL A 354 10.89 12.38 -9.41
CA VAL A 354 9.61 12.78 -9.99
C VAL A 354 8.49 12.39 -9.02
N GLU A 355 7.70 13.35 -8.61
CA GLU A 355 6.56 13.23 -7.70
C GLU A 355 5.30 13.73 -8.43
N VAL A 356 4.29 12.89 -8.55
CA VAL A 356 2.96 13.26 -9.07
C VAL A 356 2.10 13.62 -7.86
N LEU A 357 1.45 14.77 -7.87
CA LEU A 357 0.62 15.23 -6.75
C LEU A 357 -0.85 14.88 -7.00
N SER A 358 -1.49 14.33 -5.98
CA SER A 358 -2.93 14.02 -5.97
C SER A 358 -3.70 15.13 -5.23
N PRO A 359 -4.80 15.68 -5.80
CA PRO A 359 -5.50 15.22 -7.00
C PRO A 359 -4.93 15.74 -8.33
N LYS A 360 -4.07 16.77 -8.29
CA LYS A 360 -3.35 17.33 -9.44
C LYS A 360 -1.99 17.85 -9.00
N GLY A 361 -1.05 17.82 -9.93
CA GLY A 361 0.27 18.45 -9.86
C GLY A 361 1.39 17.49 -10.26
N ILE A 362 2.55 18.06 -10.56
CA ILE A 362 3.81 17.31 -10.63
C ILE A 362 4.95 18.18 -10.12
N ARG A 363 5.92 17.55 -9.47
CA ARG A 363 7.18 18.12 -9.01
C ARG A 363 8.33 17.25 -9.50
N LEU A 364 9.36 17.89 -10.02
CA LEU A 364 10.62 17.26 -10.40
C LEU A 364 11.75 17.96 -9.67
N TRP A 365 12.72 17.20 -9.17
CA TRP A 365 13.88 17.78 -8.49
C TRP A 365 15.15 16.95 -8.66
N THR A 366 16.29 17.61 -8.47
CA THR A 366 17.63 17.03 -8.39
C THR A 366 18.46 17.83 -7.39
N ALA A 367 19.54 17.24 -6.86
CA ALA A 367 20.53 18.00 -6.11
C ALA A 367 21.09 19.15 -6.98
N TYR A 368 21.36 20.29 -6.35
CA TYR A 368 22.04 21.42 -6.96
C TYR A 368 23.47 21.05 -7.36
N ASN A 369 23.90 21.51 -8.53
CA ASN A 369 25.28 21.42 -9.00
C ASN A 369 25.81 22.86 -9.14
N PRO A 370 26.86 23.28 -8.41
CA PRO A 370 27.36 24.65 -8.48
C PRO A 370 27.94 25.03 -9.85
N ASP A 371 28.30 24.05 -10.68
CA ASP A 371 28.79 24.30 -12.04
C ASP A 371 27.63 24.50 -13.05
N THR A 372 26.38 24.28 -12.66
CA THR A 372 25.20 24.43 -13.52
C THR A 372 24.42 25.68 -13.14
N GLU A 373 24.38 26.70 -14.00
CA GLU A 373 23.63 27.94 -13.76
C GLU A 373 22.11 27.77 -13.93
N LEU A 374 21.68 26.90 -14.85
CA LEU A 374 20.26 26.72 -15.17
C LEU A 374 19.90 25.25 -15.45
N LEU A 375 18.80 24.81 -14.84
CA LEU A 375 18.16 23.52 -15.11
C LEU A 375 16.80 23.72 -15.79
N GLY A 376 16.65 23.18 -16.99
CA GLY A 376 15.38 23.08 -17.72
C GLY A 376 14.84 21.65 -17.76
N VAL A 377 13.51 21.53 -17.86
CA VAL A 377 12.83 20.28 -18.21
C VAL A 377 11.80 20.52 -19.30
N GLU A 378 11.74 19.59 -20.25
CA GLU A 378 10.59 19.35 -21.11
C GLU A 378 9.97 18.00 -20.72
N LEU A 379 8.74 17.99 -20.22
CA LEU A 379 8.02 16.78 -19.84
C LEU A 379 6.69 16.66 -20.58
N TYR A 380 6.43 15.46 -21.07
CA TYR A 380 5.29 15.05 -21.90
C TYR A 380 4.57 13.88 -21.22
N VAL A 381 3.24 13.95 -21.13
CA VAL A 381 2.39 12.94 -20.48
C VAL A 381 1.62 12.16 -21.54
N LYS A 382 1.95 10.88 -21.74
CA LYS A 382 1.18 9.99 -22.61
C LYS A 382 0.18 9.20 -21.78
N TYR A 383 -1.09 9.61 -21.85
CA TYR A 383 -2.18 9.00 -21.10
C TYR A 383 -2.43 7.54 -21.49
N PHE A 384 -2.60 6.67 -20.50
CA PHE A 384 -2.97 5.27 -20.70
C PHE A 384 -4.36 5.17 -21.35
N GLY A 385 -4.47 4.37 -22.41
CA GLY A 385 -5.68 4.25 -23.23
C GLY A 385 -6.00 5.46 -24.13
N GLY A 386 -5.19 6.52 -24.11
CA GLY A 386 -5.37 7.68 -24.99
C GLY A 386 -5.00 7.39 -26.45
N ARG A 387 -5.62 8.11 -27.40
CA ARG A 387 -5.17 8.11 -28.81
C ARG A 387 -3.79 8.75 -28.91
N THR A 388 -2.99 8.33 -29.89
CA THR A 388 -1.63 8.82 -30.15
C THR A 388 -1.66 10.13 -30.93
N GLU A 389 -2.28 11.15 -30.35
CA GLU A 389 -2.16 12.53 -30.81
C GLU A 389 -0.77 13.10 -30.44
N ALA A 390 -0.37 14.20 -31.07
CA ALA A 390 0.93 14.80 -30.82
C ALA A 390 1.01 15.29 -29.37
N LEU A 391 2.03 14.85 -28.63
CA LEU A 391 2.18 15.22 -27.22
C LEU A 391 2.63 16.68 -27.12
N GLU A 392 1.73 17.56 -26.70
CA GLU A 392 2.09 18.91 -26.24
C GLU A 392 3.00 18.82 -24.99
N CYS A 393 3.88 19.80 -24.81
CA CYS A 393 4.74 19.84 -23.63
C CYS A 393 3.93 20.21 -22.39
N ALA A 394 3.63 19.22 -21.55
CA ALA A 394 2.80 19.37 -20.36
C ALA A 394 3.53 20.12 -19.22
N LEU A 395 4.86 20.08 -19.21
CA LEU A 395 5.71 20.91 -18.35
C LEU A 395 7.01 21.25 -19.10
N CYS A 396 7.04 22.44 -19.70
CA CYS A 396 8.24 23.09 -20.25
C CYS A 396 8.59 24.29 -19.36
N LYS A 397 9.58 24.13 -18.48
CA LYS A 397 10.06 25.19 -17.55
C LYS A 397 11.56 25.07 -17.29
N ASN A 398 12.16 26.20 -16.94
CA ASN A 398 13.52 26.33 -16.42
C ASN A 398 13.53 26.94 -15.00
N THR A 399 14.62 26.72 -14.28
CA THR A 399 14.96 27.40 -13.03
C THR A 399 16.47 27.63 -12.94
N THR A 400 16.86 28.77 -12.37
CA THR A 400 18.24 29.14 -12.02
C THR A 400 18.48 29.15 -10.51
N GLU A 401 17.41 29.26 -9.71
CA GLU A 401 17.51 29.37 -8.26
C GLU A 401 17.26 28.00 -7.59
N PRO A 402 18.21 27.49 -6.77
CA PRO A 402 18.00 26.28 -5.99
C PRO A 402 17.20 26.57 -4.71
N VAL A 403 16.26 25.69 -4.39
CA VAL A 403 15.52 25.67 -3.12
C VAL A 403 16.08 24.52 -2.27
N ASP A 404 16.49 24.79 -1.03
CA ASP A 404 17.04 23.80 -0.09
C ASP A 404 18.17 22.92 -0.68
N GLY A 405 19.06 23.52 -1.48
CA GLY A 405 20.16 22.81 -2.16
C GLY A 405 19.72 21.90 -3.30
N LYS A 406 18.52 22.13 -3.87
CA LYS A 406 17.95 21.37 -4.99
C LYS A 406 17.44 22.30 -6.08
N PHE A 407 17.65 21.94 -7.34
CA PHE A 407 16.82 22.51 -8.40
C PHE A 407 15.45 21.83 -8.36
N MET A 408 14.38 22.63 -8.25
CA MET A 408 13.00 22.15 -8.15
C MET A 408 12.12 22.81 -9.21
N LEU A 409 11.33 21.99 -9.91
CA LEU A 409 10.47 22.39 -11.03
C LEU A 409 9.08 21.78 -10.82
N GLU A 410 8.05 22.60 -10.66
CA GLU A 410 6.68 22.12 -10.40
C GLU A 410 5.60 22.79 -11.27
N HIS A 411 4.50 22.05 -11.45
CA HIS A 411 3.33 22.48 -12.20
C HIS A 411 2.04 21.98 -11.50
N PRO A 412 1.31 22.84 -10.75
CA PRO A 412 0.23 22.41 -9.86
C PRO A 412 -1.00 21.86 -10.60
N ASN A 413 -1.20 22.26 -11.86
CA ASN A 413 -2.38 21.87 -12.64
C ASN A 413 -2.17 20.63 -13.53
N LEU A 414 -0.98 20.02 -13.51
CA LEU A 414 -0.70 18.85 -14.37
C LEU A 414 -1.42 17.62 -13.83
N VAL A 415 -2.15 16.90 -14.67
CA VAL A 415 -2.81 15.66 -14.28
C VAL A 415 -2.03 14.49 -14.86
N ALA A 416 -1.54 13.61 -13.99
CA ALA A 416 -0.98 12.33 -14.38
C ALA A 416 -1.54 11.25 -13.43
N ARG A 417 -1.86 10.08 -13.95
CA ARG A 417 -2.58 9.01 -13.25
C ARG A 417 -1.78 7.72 -13.34
N PHE A 418 -2.06 6.78 -12.45
CA PHE A 418 -1.45 5.44 -12.47
C PHE A 418 -1.54 4.81 -13.88
N GLY A 419 -0.39 4.34 -14.39
CA GLY A 419 -0.25 3.74 -15.72
C GLY A 419 0.02 4.71 -16.88
N ASP A 420 -0.17 6.03 -16.70
CA ASP A 420 0.25 7.02 -17.71
C ASP A 420 1.79 7.00 -17.86
N VAL A 421 2.33 7.33 -19.04
CA VAL A 421 3.79 7.34 -19.29
C VAL A 421 4.31 8.77 -19.31
N LEU A 422 5.26 9.07 -18.42
CA LEU A 422 6.02 10.32 -18.43
C LEU A 422 7.25 10.14 -19.33
N GLN A 423 7.35 10.97 -20.36
CA GLN A 423 8.58 11.12 -21.16
C GLN A 423 9.16 12.50 -20.87
N TYR A 424 10.42 12.59 -20.46
CA TYR A 424 11.04 13.88 -20.14
C TYR A 424 12.47 14.01 -20.67
N THR A 425 12.85 15.25 -20.93
CA THR A 425 14.20 15.67 -21.34
C THR A 425 14.69 16.71 -20.36
N ILE A 426 15.93 16.56 -19.86
CA ILE A 426 16.59 17.59 -19.07
C ILE A 426 17.44 18.47 -19.99
N ILE A 427 17.51 19.76 -19.69
CA ILE A 427 18.38 20.73 -20.35
C ILE A 427 19.24 21.37 -19.24
N THR A 428 20.55 21.47 -19.45
CA THR A 428 21.46 22.19 -18.54
C THR A 428 22.22 23.27 -19.28
N PHE A 429 22.41 24.40 -18.61
CA PHE A 429 23.29 25.49 -19.06
C PHE A 429 24.25 25.86 -17.92
N ASP A 430 25.51 26.13 -18.28
CA ASP A 430 26.68 26.27 -17.39
C ASP A 430 27.30 27.69 -17.46
N GLY A 431 26.59 28.65 -18.07
CA GLY A 431 27.09 29.99 -18.40
C GLY A 431 27.64 30.15 -19.81
N VAL A 432 27.95 29.06 -20.52
CA VAL A 432 28.60 29.09 -21.86
C VAL A 432 27.89 28.20 -22.88
N THR A 433 27.58 26.96 -22.50
CA THR A 433 27.04 25.90 -23.35
C THR A 433 25.69 25.40 -22.84
N THR A 434 24.83 24.94 -23.75
CA THR A 434 23.54 24.32 -23.40
C THR A 434 23.52 22.86 -23.85
N LYS A 435 23.45 21.91 -22.90
CA LYS A 435 23.36 20.47 -23.19
C LYS A 435 21.95 19.97 -22.96
N ARG A 436 21.36 19.41 -24.02
CA ARG A 436 20.09 18.67 -23.99
C ARG A 436 20.41 17.20 -23.73
N HIS A 437 19.92 16.66 -22.62
CA HIS A 437 20.19 15.29 -22.18
C HIS A 437 19.38 14.26 -22.98
N ALA A 438 19.77 12.98 -22.88
CA ALA A 438 19.00 11.88 -23.48
C ALA A 438 17.58 11.79 -22.89
N VAL A 439 16.61 11.49 -23.74
CA VAL A 439 15.19 11.37 -23.37
C VAL A 439 14.99 10.20 -22.40
N ARG A 440 14.41 10.47 -21.22
CA ARG A 440 14.06 9.47 -20.21
C ARG A 440 12.56 9.17 -20.27
N ARG A 441 12.19 7.92 -19.96
CA ARG A 441 10.79 7.44 -19.90
C ARG A 441 10.55 6.69 -18.60
N MET A 442 9.37 6.87 -18.00
CA MET A 442 8.94 6.15 -16.81
C MET A 442 7.41 6.06 -16.76
N PHE A 443 6.88 5.00 -16.17
CA PHE A 443 5.46 4.86 -15.89
C PHE A 443 5.10 5.56 -14.58
N VAL A 444 3.93 6.19 -14.51
CA VAL A 444 3.36 6.69 -13.27
C VAL A 444 2.92 5.50 -12.42
N ARG A 445 3.72 5.19 -11.41
CA ARG A 445 3.43 4.18 -10.39
C ARG A 445 2.89 4.85 -9.14
N GLU A 446 2.15 4.11 -8.33
CA GLU A 446 1.55 4.60 -7.08
C GLU A 446 2.60 5.18 -6.11
N GLU A 447 3.80 4.60 -6.07
CA GLU A 447 4.93 5.11 -5.27
C GLU A 447 5.36 6.55 -5.60
N LEU A 448 5.06 7.03 -6.81
CA LEU A 448 5.32 8.40 -7.27
C LEU A 448 4.17 9.34 -6.95
N ILE A 449 2.95 8.81 -6.72
CA ILE A 449 1.76 9.60 -6.42
C ILE A 449 1.78 9.97 -4.94
N LYS A 450 2.01 11.23 -4.63
CA LYS A 450 1.95 11.79 -3.27
C LYS A 450 0.62 12.54 -3.08
N PRO A 451 0.00 12.52 -1.90
CA PRO A 451 -1.03 13.52 -1.58
C PRO A 451 -0.39 14.92 -1.65
N SER A 452 -1.15 15.93 -2.10
CA SER A 452 -0.66 17.32 -2.11
C SER A 452 -0.48 17.90 -0.69
N ASP A 453 -1.07 17.26 0.32
CA ASP A 453 -1.00 17.67 1.72
C ASP A 453 0.18 17.00 2.43
N GLN A 454 1.08 17.80 3.04
CA GLN A 454 2.19 17.27 3.83
C GLN A 454 1.68 16.69 5.16
N CYS A 455 1.71 15.36 5.28
CA CYS A 455 1.37 14.66 6.51
C CYS A 455 2.53 14.75 7.55
N VAL A 456 2.57 15.86 8.30
CA VAL A 456 3.51 16.02 9.43
C VAL A 456 2.98 15.26 10.64
N CYS A 457 3.35 13.99 10.83
CA CYS A 457 3.16 13.34 12.14
C CYS A 457 4.03 14.08 13.17
N PRO A 458 3.49 14.66 14.26
CA PRO A 458 4.31 15.24 15.31
C PRO A 458 5.09 14.14 16.02
N GLY A 459 6.41 14.28 16.08
CA GLY A 459 7.31 13.23 16.56
C GLY A 459 7.14 12.92 18.06
N ARG A 460 6.43 11.83 18.38
CA ARG A 460 6.61 11.14 19.67
C ARG A 460 7.82 10.22 19.58
N GLU A 461 8.86 10.51 20.36
CA GLU A 461 9.97 9.59 20.55
C GLU A 461 9.50 8.35 21.32
N LEU A 462 9.31 7.24 20.61
CA LEU A 462 9.06 5.93 21.22
C LEU A 462 10.39 5.39 21.80
N PRO A 463 10.42 4.92 23.08
CA PRO A 463 11.63 4.41 23.69
C PRO A 463 12.26 3.27 22.89
N GLY A 464 13.54 3.41 22.53
CA GLY A 464 14.21 2.58 21.53
C GLY A 464 14.41 1.09 21.87
N ALA A 465 13.93 0.61 23.02
CA ALA A 465 14.14 -0.75 23.50
C ALA A 465 13.29 -1.83 22.78
N LEU A 466 12.16 -1.47 22.15
CA LEU A 466 11.21 -2.44 21.59
C LEU A 466 11.33 -2.67 20.07
N ARG A 467 12.08 -1.84 19.34
CA ARG A 467 12.19 -1.90 17.87
C ARG A 467 13.02 -3.05 17.29
N ALA A 468 13.55 -3.94 18.13
CA ALA A 468 14.51 -4.99 17.73
C ALA A 468 14.01 -6.44 17.91
N ALA A 469 12.79 -6.64 18.42
CA ALA A 469 12.28 -7.97 18.76
C ALA A 469 11.68 -8.78 17.58
N PRO A 470 10.79 -8.22 16.71
CA PRO A 470 10.04 -9.03 15.75
C PRO A 470 10.93 -9.71 14.69
N SER A 471 11.82 -8.95 14.05
CA SER A 471 12.73 -9.51 13.04
C SER A 471 13.68 -10.56 13.61
N ALA A 472 14.16 -10.37 14.85
CA ALA A 472 15.05 -11.33 15.51
C ALA A 472 14.38 -12.70 15.74
N GLU A 473 13.06 -12.75 15.94
CA GLU A 473 12.32 -14.01 16.05
C GLU A 473 12.07 -14.67 14.69
N VAL A 474 11.78 -13.91 13.63
CA VAL A 474 11.63 -14.43 12.26
C VAL A 474 12.97 -14.99 11.75
N ASP A 475 14.07 -14.25 11.90
CA ASP A 475 15.42 -14.69 11.55
C ASP A 475 15.84 -15.95 12.33
N LEU A 476 15.33 -16.13 13.56
CA LEU A 476 15.58 -17.32 14.39
C LEU A 476 14.78 -18.51 13.85
N LEU A 477 13.51 -18.30 13.49
CA LEU A 477 12.64 -19.31 12.88
C LEU A 477 13.24 -19.85 11.58
N GLU A 478 13.71 -18.97 10.67
CA GLU A 478 14.34 -19.39 9.41
C GLU A 478 15.62 -20.21 9.64
N ARG A 479 16.49 -19.79 10.58
CA ARG A 479 17.66 -20.57 10.97
C ARG A 479 17.31 -21.93 11.59
N MET A 480 16.21 -22.02 12.36
CA MET A 480 15.71 -23.27 12.92
C MET A 480 15.15 -24.20 11.83
N ILE A 481 14.39 -23.67 10.86
CA ILE A 481 13.90 -24.40 9.67
C ILE A 481 15.08 -25.05 8.92
N LEU A 482 16.06 -24.24 8.53
CA LEU A 482 17.18 -24.69 7.70
C LEU A 482 18.03 -25.77 8.41
N ARG A 483 18.19 -25.70 9.73
CA ARG A 483 18.88 -26.76 10.50
C ARG A 483 18.05 -28.01 10.75
N ALA A 484 16.73 -27.88 10.91
CA ALA A 484 15.83 -29.01 11.12
C ALA A 484 15.76 -29.89 9.86
N LEU A 485 15.63 -29.25 8.69
CA LEU A 485 15.59 -29.92 7.38
C LEU A 485 16.98 -30.43 6.98
N GLY A 486 18.01 -29.57 6.97
CA GLY A 486 19.33 -29.90 6.43
C GLY A 486 20.14 -30.97 7.18
N ASN A 487 19.61 -31.57 8.25
CA ASN A 487 20.29 -32.62 9.03
C ASN A 487 19.56 -33.98 9.04
N ARG A 488 18.33 -34.11 8.52
CA ARG A 488 17.54 -35.34 8.65
C ARG A 488 16.66 -35.65 7.43
N SER A 489 16.53 -36.95 7.18
CA SER A 489 15.89 -37.58 6.01
C SER A 489 16.74 -37.56 4.73
N ARG A 490 16.59 -38.61 3.91
CA ARG A 490 16.96 -38.62 2.49
C ARG A 490 15.80 -38.21 1.58
N ASP A 491 14.60 -38.23 2.13
CA ASP A 491 13.33 -37.99 1.43
C ASP A 491 12.84 -36.55 1.68
N CYS A 492 13.62 -35.75 2.41
CA CYS A 492 13.49 -34.31 2.56
C CYS A 492 14.79 -33.65 2.08
N GLU A 493 15.16 -33.88 0.82
CA GLU A 493 16.23 -33.10 0.19
C GLU A 493 15.87 -31.60 0.25
N SER A 494 16.90 -30.75 0.28
CA SER A 494 16.80 -29.39 0.80
C SER A 494 15.68 -28.56 0.14
N ILE A 495 14.66 -28.19 0.92
CA ILE A 495 13.63 -27.24 0.48
C ILE A 495 14.34 -25.97 0.00
N SER A 496 14.27 -25.75 -1.31
CA SER A 496 14.95 -24.67 -1.98
C SER A 496 14.18 -23.37 -1.81
N ASN A 497 14.82 -22.24 -2.09
CA ASN A 497 14.14 -20.95 -2.23
C ASN A 497 13.63 -20.70 -3.67
N TRP A 498 13.41 -21.75 -4.47
CA TRP A 498 12.88 -21.66 -5.83
C TRP A 498 11.38 -21.95 -5.91
N LEU A 499 10.75 -21.33 -6.90
CA LEU A 499 9.34 -21.48 -7.28
C LEU A 499 9.24 -21.66 -8.81
N VAL A 500 8.17 -22.29 -9.30
CA VAL A 500 7.92 -22.43 -10.75
C VAL A 500 6.69 -21.64 -11.16
N LEU A 501 6.90 -20.69 -12.09
CA LEU A 501 5.84 -19.94 -12.76
C LEU A 501 5.38 -20.70 -14.03
N ARG A 502 4.25 -21.39 -13.93
CA ARG A 502 3.63 -22.21 -14.98
C ARG A 502 2.82 -21.39 -15.99
N ALA A 503 3.35 -20.22 -16.39
CA ALA A 503 2.63 -19.24 -17.21
C ALA A 503 2.96 -19.37 -18.71
N GLU A 504 1.93 -19.63 -19.52
CA GLU A 504 1.97 -19.44 -20.97
C GLU A 504 1.41 -18.06 -21.38
N PRO A 505 1.85 -17.46 -22.50
CA PRO A 505 2.89 -17.93 -23.41
C PRO A 505 4.29 -17.45 -23.01
N ARG A 506 5.30 -18.28 -23.32
CA ARG A 506 6.73 -17.92 -23.23
C ARG A 506 7.05 -16.83 -24.26
N ASN A 507 7.63 -15.71 -23.83
CA ASN A 507 8.16 -14.69 -24.74
C ASN A 507 9.68 -14.86 -24.85
N GLU A 508 10.13 -15.57 -25.90
CA GLU A 508 11.54 -15.98 -26.14
C GLU A 508 12.56 -14.82 -26.24
N GLN A 509 12.10 -13.56 -26.17
CA GLN A 509 12.90 -12.35 -26.39
C GLN A 509 12.81 -11.36 -25.22
N ALA A 510 12.22 -11.75 -24.08
CA ALA A 510 12.19 -10.96 -22.86
C ALA A 510 13.27 -11.40 -21.85
N ASP A 511 13.74 -10.48 -21.02
CA ASP A 511 14.45 -10.82 -19.79
C ASP A 511 13.50 -11.61 -18.87
N LEU A 512 13.85 -12.85 -18.53
CA LEU A 512 13.06 -13.72 -17.66
C LEU A 512 12.83 -13.10 -16.29
N LEU A 513 13.80 -12.35 -15.76
CA LEU A 513 13.72 -11.72 -14.46
C LEU A 513 12.77 -10.51 -14.47
N GLU A 514 12.85 -9.65 -15.48
CA GLU A 514 11.87 -8.56 -15.65
C GLU A 514 10.46 -9.10 -15.99
N TYR A 515 10.37 -10.19 -16.76
CA TYR A 515 9.11 -10.87 -17.05
C TYR A 515 8.45 -11.42 -15.78
N VAL A 516 9.16 -12.23 -14.97
CA VAL A 516 8.62 -12.80 -13.73
C VAL A 516 8.21 -11.69 -12.75
N ARG A 517 9.06 -10.66 -12.58
CA ARG A 517 8.73 -9.50 -11.74
C ARG A 517 7.46 -8.78 -12.20
N THR A 518 7.34 -8.52 -13.50
CA THR A 518 6.15 -7.87 -14.08
C THR A 518 4.92 -8.77 -13.98
N TYR A 519 5.06 -10.08 -14.19
CA TYR A 519 3.96 -11.03 -14.13
C TYR A 519 3.42 -11.19 -12.71
N LEU A 520 4.29 -11.24 -11.70
CA LEU A 520 3.89 -11.20 -10.29
C LEU A 520 3.17 -9.89 -9.95
N ASP A 521 3.74 -8.73 -10.28
CA ASP A 521 3.08 -7.43 -10.07
C ASP A 521 1.70 -7.37 -10.78
N LEU A 522 1.53 -8.00 -11.94
CA LEU A 522 0.25 -8.09 -12.66
C LEU A 522 -0.75 -9.12 -12.08
N LEU A 523 -0.28 -10.24 -11.53
CA LEU A 523 -1.14 -11.20 -10.82
C LEU A 523 -1.82 -10.55 -9.62
N LEU A 524 -1.07 -9.75 -8.86
CA LEU A 524 -1.53 -9.04 -7.66
C LEU A 524 -2.57 -7.92 -7.96
N LEU A 525 -2.78 -7.58 -9.25
CA LEU A 525 -3.87 -6.71 -9.70
C LEU A 525 -5.13 -7.48 -10.13
N ARG A 526 -5.01 -8.78 -10.45
CA ARG A 526 -6.13 -9.66 -10.85
C ARG A 526 -6.69 -10.44 -9.66
N VAL A 527 -5.78 -11.08 -8.93
CA VAL A 527 -6.04 -11.45 -7.54
C VAL A 527 -6.29 -10.13 -6.84
N LYS A 528 -7.53 -9.88 -6.41
CA LYS A 528 -7.83 -8.71 -5.58
C LYS A 528 -6.99 -8.89 -4.31
N TRP A 529 -5.87 -8.18 -4.18
CA TRP A 529 -4.90 -8.34 -3.08
C TRP A 529 -5.50 -7.78 -1.79
N ARG A 530 -6.46 -8.54 -1.28
CA ARG A 530 -7.24 -8.27 -0.10
C ARG A 530 -6.38 -8.57 1.12
N THR A 531 -5.66 -7.53 1.55
CA THR A 531 -5.96 -6.99 2.88
C THR A 531 -7.46 -7.20 3.15
N LEU A 532 -7.80 -8.01 4.15
CA LEU A 532 -9.20 -8.39 4.35
C LEU A 532 -10.04 -7.10 4.45
N ASP A 533 -11.17 -7.02 3.74
CA ASP A 533 -12.00 -5.78 3.60
C ASP A 533 -12.64 -5.31 4.95
N ALA A 534 -12.12 -5.78 6.09
CA ALA A 534 -12.50 -5.47 7.47
C ALA A 534 -11.27 -5.38 8.42
N GLY A 535 -10.14 -4.85 7.96
CA GLY A 535 -9.03 -4.41 8.85
C GLY A 535 -7.88 -5.39 9.10
N GLY A 536 -7.79 -6.49 8.36
CA GLY A 536 -6.64 -7.42 8.45
C GLY A 536 -5.40 -6.92 7.69
N SER A 537 -4.20 -7.33 8.13
CA SER A 537 -2.92 -6.85 7.59
C SER A 537 -2.70 -7.15 6.10
N GLY A 538 -1.83 -6.34 5.47
CA GLY A 538 -1.32 -6.61 4.13
C GLY A 538 0.01 -7.32 4.24
N TRP A 539 0.07 -8.58 3.82
CA TRP A 539 1.24 -9.44 4.01
C TRP A 539 2.49 -8.88 3.34
N THR A 540 3.40 -8.35 4.18
CA THR A 540 4.66 -7.67 3.82
C THR A 540 4.48 -6.33 3.09
N SER A 541 5.28 -5.34 3.48
CA SER A 541 5.37 -4.02 2.83
C SER A 541 6.22 -4.01 1.56
N VAL A 542 6.71 -5.17 1.13
CA VAL A 542 7.65 -5.36 0.02
C VAL A 542 6.92 -6.01 -1.15
N ARG A 543 6.97 -5.43 -2.35
CA ARG A 543 6.35 -6.06 -3.53
C ARG A 543 6.96 -7.44 -3.81
N PRO A 544 6.17 -8.47 -4.13
CA PRO A 544 6.68 -9.78 -4.54
C PRO A 544 7.72 -9.73 -5.68
N SER A 545 7.63 -8.78 -6.60
CA SER A 545 8.68 -8.52 -7.61
C SER A 545 10.06 -8.16 -7.03
N ALA A 546 10.11 -7.54 -5.85
CA ALA A 546 11.36 -7.25 -5.15
C ALA A 546 11.88 -8.44 -4.31
N LEU A 547 11.07 -9.48 -4.10
CA LEU A 547 11.46 -10.73 -3.46
C LEU A 547 12.21 -11.64 -4.45
N VAL A 548 11.87 -11.57 -5.75
CA VAL A 548 12.58 -12.34 -6.78
C VAL A 548 14.02 -11.86 -6.92
N VAL A 549 14.97 -12.77 -6.75
CA VAL A 549 16.42 -12.57 -6.90
C VAL A 549 16.84 -12.85 -8.35
N GLU A 550 16.52 -14.05 -8.83
CA GLU A 550 17.00 -14.65 -10.09
C GLU A 550 15.88 -15.45 -10.77
N ALA A 551 15.99 -15.69 -12.08
CA ALA A 551 15.01 -16.46 -12.86
C ALA A 551 15.67 -17.24 -14.01
N GLU A 552 15.28 -18.50 -14.17
CA GLU A 552 15.83 -19.46 -15.13
C GLU A 552 14.69 -20.17 -15.89
N ASP A 553 14.99 -20.71 -17.08
CA ASP A 553 14.00 -21.50 -17.83
C ASP A 553 14.01 -22.97 -17.36
N HIS A 554 12.82 -23.51 -17.07
CA HIS A 554 12.62 -24.86 -16.55
C HIS A 554 11.63 -25.66 -17.43
N VAL A 555 11.62 -26.98 -17.29
CA VAL A 555 10.74 -27.85 -18.10
C VAL A 555 9.26 -27.59 -17.82
N ASP A 556 8.91 -27.23 -16.59
CA ASP A 556 7.53 -26.97 -16.14
C ASP A 556 7.10 -25.49 -16.21
N GLY A 557 7.97 -24.56 -16.60
CA GLY A 557 7.70 -23.12 -16.56
C GLY A 557 8.96 -22.28 -16.40
N ILE A 558 8.84 -21.05 -15.91
CA ILE A 558 10.00 -20.23 -15.53
C ILE A 558 10.27 -20.50 -14.05
N ALA A 559 11.42 -21.06 -13.72
CA ALA A 559 11.86 -21.18 -12.33
C ALA A 559 12.36 -19.81 -11.84
N PHE A 560 12.03 -19.42 -10.62
CA PHE A 560 12.52 -18.17 -10.03
C PHE A 560 12.86 -18.32 -8.56
N GLN A 561 13.95 -17.68 -8.16
CA GLN A 561 14.46 -17.71 -6.80
C GLN A 561 13.92 -16.51 -6.00
N VAL A 562 13.44 -16.74 -4.79
CA VAL A 562 13.09 -15.70 -3.81
C VAL A 562 14.15 -15.60 -2.71
N ARG A 563 14.21 -14.52 -1.93
CA ARG A 563 15.36 -14.26 -1.04
C ARG A 563 15.48 -15.28 0.09
N SER A 564 14.35 -15.81 0.55
CA SER A 564 14.23 -16.66 1.73
C SER A 564 13.21 -17.78 1.53
N THR A 565 13.33 -18.87 2.28
CA THR A 565 12.32 -19.94 2.25
C THR A 565 11.02 -19.51 2.92
N ILE A 566 11.05 -18.50 3.79
CA ILE A 566 9.84 -17.91 4.37
C ILE A 566 9.07 -17.05 3.35
N GLU A 567 9.75 -16.33 2.44
CA GLU A 567 9.11 -15.68 1.29
C GLU A 567 8.48 -16.70 0.34
N LYS A 568 9.15 -17.84 0.09
CA LYS A 568 8.62 -18.95 -0.71
C LYS A 568 7.30 -19.47 -0.14
N LEU A 569 7.27 -19.76 1.17
CA LEU A 569 6.06 -20.21 1.86
C LEU A 569 4.93 -19.16 1.79
N LYS A 570 5.23 -17.88 2.05
CA LYS A 570 4.24 -16.79 1.91
C LYS A 570 3.71 -16.69 0.47
N MET A 571 4.56 -16.86 -0.53
CA MET A 571 4.15 -16.78 -1.94
C MET A 571 3.33 -18.00 -2.41
N LEU A 572 3.58 -19.20 -1.88
CA LEU A 572 2.77 -20.38 -2.15
C LEU A 572 1.37 -20.27 -1.53
N ASP A 573 1.29 -19.88 -0.26
CA ASP A 573 0.00 -19.67 0.42
C ASP A 573 -0.84 -18.61 -0.31
N LEU A 574 -0.25 -17.44 -0.58
CA LEU A 574 -0.87 -16.32 -1.30
C LEU A 574 -1.15 -16.54 -2.80
N MET A 575 -0.72 -17.67 -3.40
CA MET A 575 -1.00 -17.98 -4.82
C MET A 575 -1.56 -19.38 -5.05
N SER A 576 -1.80 -20.15 -3.98
CA SER A 576 -2.38 -21.50 -3.97
C SER A 576 -3.65 -21.63 -4.82
N PHE A 577 -4.59 -20.69 -4.70
CA PHE A 577 -5.84 -20.65 -5.47
C PHE A 577 -5.66 -20.47 -6.99
N SER A 578 -4.46 -20.09 -7.46
CA SER A 578 -4.21 -19.78 -8.87
C SER A 578 -3.73 -21.00 -9.67
N GLY A 579 -2.98 -21.90 -9.04
CA GLY A 579 -2.22 -22.97 -9.72
C GLY A 579 -1.11 -22.48 -10.67
N VAL A 580 -0.89 -21.17 -10.80
CA VAL A 580 0.08 -20.56 -11.74
C VAL A 580 1.49 -20.53 -11.16
N VAL A 581 1.62 -20.36 -9.85
CA VAL A 581 2.88 -20.56 -9.12
C VAL A 581 2.77 -21.88 -8.36
N GLY A 582 3.71 -22.79 -8.60
CA GLY A 582 3.87 -24.03 -7.86
C GLY A 582 5.21 -24.08 -7.14
N ASP A 583 5.32 -25.00 -6.18
CA ASP A 583 6.61 -25.35 -5.60
C ASP A 583 7.54 -25.93 -6.67
N PHE A 584 8.82 -25.56 -6.60
CA PHE A 584 9.89 -26.15 -7.42
C PHE A 584 10.26 -27.55 -6.93
N ASP A 585 10.21 -27.78 -5.61
CA ASP A 585 10.68 -29.02 -4.99
C ASP A 585 9.59 -30.12 -5.03
N GLY A 586 8.32 -29.74 -5.21
CA GLY A 586 7.16 -30.65 -5.18
C GLY A 586 6.80 -31.17 -3.78
N VAL A 587 7.26 -30.50 -2.73
CA VAL A 587 7.12 -30.87 -1.31
C VAL A 587 5.97 -30.13 -0.61
N LEU A 588 5.58 -28.96 -1.14
CA LEU A 588 4.63 -28.02 -0.52
C LEU A 588 3.28 -27.94 -1.25
#